data_AF-A0A161M4L4-F1
#
_entry.id   AF-A0A161M4L4-F1
#
_cell.length_a   1.000
_cell.length_b   1.000
_cell.length_c   1.000
_cell.angle_alpha   90.00
_cell.angle_beta   90.00
_cell.angle_gamma   90.00
#
_symmetry.space_group_name_H-M   'P 1'
#
loop_
_entity.id
_entity.type
_entity.pdbx_description
1 polymer ?
#
loop_
_entity_poly.entity_id
_entity_poly.type
_entity_poly.pdbx_seq_one_letter_code
_entity_poly.pdbx_strand_id
1 'polypeptide(L)'
;RGHDDKIRIVLNKADMVDHQQLMRVYGALMWSLGKVLQTPEVARVYIGSFWDQPLRFDTNRRLFEDEEQDLFRDLQSLPRNATLRKLNDLIKRARLAKVHAYIISSLRKDMPAMFGKDGKKKELIKGLNAIYEQIQREQQISPGDFPD
;
A
#
# COMPACT_ATOMS: atom_id res chain seq x y z
N ARG A 1 1.70 3.85 -5.16
CA ARG A 1 2.43 2.77 -4.47
C ARG A 1 1.85 2.65 -3.07
N GLY A 2 1.61 1.45 -2.52
CA GLY A 2 0.92 1.29 -1.23
C GLY A 2 -0.42 0.53 -1.28
N HIS A 3 -0.59 -0.37 -2.24
CA HIS A 3 -1.63 -1.40 -2.21
C HIS A 3 -1.02 -2.80 -2.16
N ASP A 4 0.28 -2.87 -1.91
CA ASP A 4 1.04 -4.12 -1.89
C ASP A 4 0.53 -5.03 -0.75
N ASP A 5 0.05 -4.42 0.34
CA ASP A 5 -0.65 -5.08 1.46
C ASP A 5 -1.97 -5.76 1.06
N LYS A 6 -2.56 -5.37 -0.07
CA LYS A 6 -3.82 -5.91 -0.60
C LYS A 6 -3.61 -7.04 -1.60
N ILE A 7 -2.36 -7.29 -2.01
CA ILE A 7 -2.04 -8.32 -2.99
C ILE A 7 -2.03 -9.68 -2.28
N ARG A 8 -2.67 -10.67 -2.89
CA ARG A 8 -2.59 -12.08 -2.53
C ARG A 8 -2.25 -12.85 -3.80
N ILE A 9 -1.21 -13.67 -3.75
CA ILE A 9 -0.69 -14.37 -4.92
C ILE A 9 -1.05 -15.84 -4.77
N VAL A 10 -1.68 -16.42 -5.78
CA VAL A 10 -2.10 -17.82 -5.77
C VAL A 10 -1.40 -18.57 -6.90
N LEU A 11 -0.60 -19.58 -6.56
CA LEU A 11 -0.05 -20.53 -7.51
C LEU A 11 -1.02 -21.70 -7.64
N ASN A 12 -1.95 -21.56 -8.59
CA ASN A 12 -3.03 -22.53 -8.81
C ASN A 12 -2.57 -23.72 -9.67
N LYS A 13 -3.33 -24.82 -9.62
CA LYS A 13 -3.09 -26.08 -10.35
C LYS A 13 -1.75 -26.73 -9.98
N ALA A 14 -1.32 -26.56 -8.73
CA ALA A 14 -0.05 -27.11 -8.24
C ALA A 14 -0.04 -28.66 -8.24
N ASP A 15 -1.21 -29.29 -8.29
CA ASP A 15 -1.39 -30.75 -8.37
C ASP A 15 -1.15 -31.31 -9.78
N MET A 16 -1.00 -30.46 -10.80
CA MET A 16 -0.76 -30.88 -12.19
C MET A 16 0.72 -31.19 -12.48
N VAL A 17 1.62 -30.90 -11.55
CA VAL A 17 3.06 -31.06 -11.67
C VAL A 17 3.61 -31.87 -10.49
N ASP A 18 4.74 -32.54 -10.70
CA ASP A 18 5.43 -33.25 -9.61
C ASP A 18 6.07 -32.27 -8.61
N HIS A 19 6.53 -32.78 -7.47
CA HIS A 19 7.14 -31.97 -6.42
C HIS A 19 8.37 -31.18 -6.89
N GLN A 20 9.24 -31.76 -7.73
CA GLN A 20 10.45 -31.07 -8.19
C GLN A 20 10.13 -29.92 -9.15
N GLN A 21 9.20 -30.13 -10.08
CA GLN A 21 8.72 -29.12 -10.99
C GLN A 21 8.00 -28.01 -10.23
N LEU A 22 7.18 -28.35 -9.24
CA LEU A 22 6.52 -27.37 -8.38
C LEU A 22 7.52 -26.43 -7.70
N MET A 23 8.59 -26.96 -7.11
CA MET A 23 9.65 -26.14 -6.49
C MET A 23 10.37 -25.24 -7.49
N ARG A 24 10.61 -25.72 -8.72
CA ARG A 24 11.21 -24.91 -9.79
C ARG A 24 10.30 -23.76 -10.22
N VAL A 25 9.01 -24.03 -10.41
CA VAL A 25 8.00 -23.02 -10.78
C VAL A 25 7.84 -21.99 -9.67
N TYR A 26 7.76 -22.44 -8.42
CA TYR A 26 7.68 -21.57 -7.25
C TYR A 26 8.91 -20.64 -7.14
N GLY A 27 10.12 -21.19 -7.28
CA GLY A 27 11.35 -20.39 -7.28
C GLY A 27 11.40 -19.35 -8.41
N ALA A 28 11.00 -19.72 -9.62
CA ALA A 28 10.94 -18.81 -10.76
C ALA A 28 9.91 -17.68 -10.57
N LEU A 29 8.76 -18.00 -9.95
CA LEU A 29 7.75 -17.01 -9.59
C LEU A 29 8.29 -16.01 -8.57
N MET A 30 8.88 -16.49 -7.47
CA MET A 30 9.43 -15.62 -6.42
C MET A 30 10.55 -14.71 -6.93
N TRP A 31 11.42 -15.23 -7.79
CA TRP A 31 12.46 -14.44 -8.46
C TRP A 31 11.87 -13.31 -9.31
N SER A 32 10.82 -13.60 -10.07
CA SER A 32 10.14 -12.62 -10.90
C SER A 32 9.44 -11.56 -10.04
N LEU A 33 8.76 -11.99 -8.98
CA LEU A 33 8.09 -11.09 -8.05
C LEU A 33 9.06 -10.16 -7.34
N GLY A 34 10.24 -10.64 -6.92
CA GLY A 34 11.25 -9.80 -6.27
C GLY A 34 11.80 -8.68 -7.16
N LYS A 35 11.69 -8.82 -8.49
CA LYS A 35 12.04 -7.73 -9.44
C LYS A 35 10.92 -6.72 -9.64
N VAL A 36 9.67 -7.15 -9.50
CA VAL A 36 8.48 -6.35 -9.80
C VAL A 36 7.98 -5.63 -8.54
N LEU A 37 7.92 -6.33 -7.42
CA LEU A 37 7.53 -5.78 -6.12
C LEU A 37 8.72 -5.02 -5.54
N GLN A 38 8.54 -3.71 -5.39
CA GLN A 38 9.56 -2.81 -4.84
C GLN A 38 9.49 -2.73 -3.31
N THR A 39 9.23 -3.87 -2.67
CA THR A 39 9.13 -4.00 -1.21
C THR A 39 10.22 -4.95 -0.73
N PRO A 40 10.91 -4.65 0.39
CA PRO A 40 11.87 -5.58 0.98
C PRO A 40 11.20 -6.83 1.56
N GLU A 41 9.88 -6.79 1.77
CA GLU A 41 9.09 -7.89 2.29
C GLU A 41 8.71 -8.89 1.19
N VAL A 42 8.87 -10.18 1.50
CA VAL A 42 8.53 -11.28 0.60
C VAL A 42 7.01 -11.45 0.55
N ALA A 43 6.43 -11.39 -0.66
CA ALA A 43 4.99 -11.61 -0.83
C ALA A 43 4.59 -13.05 -0.48
N ARG A 44 3.49 -13.22 0.27
CA ARG A 44 2.89 -14.53 0.55
C ARG A 44 2.28 -15.09 -0.74
N VAL A 45 2.65 -16.32 -1.07
CA VAL A 45 2.08 -17.10 -2.16
C VAL A 45 1.34 -18.30 -1.56
N TYR A 46 0.09 -18.50 -1.96
CA TYR A 46 -0.72 -19.66 -1.61
C TYR A 46 -0.61 -20.71 -2.72
N ILE A 47 -0.18 -21.91 -2.37
CA ILE A 47 0.10 -22.98 -3.34
C ILE A 47 -0.99 -24.03 -3.22
N GLY A 48 -1.68 -24.35 -4.31
CA GLY A 48 -2.74 -25.35 -4.26
C GLY A 48 -3.44 -25.58 -5.59
N SER A 49 -4.51 -26.35 -5.52
CA SER A 49 -5.45 -26.52 -6.63
C SER A 49 -6.85 -26.22 -6.11
N PHE A 50 -7.34 -25.02 -6.43
CA PHE A 50 -8.54 -24.46 -5.81
C PHE A 50 -9.78 -24.85 -6.64
N TRP A 51 -10.18 -26.12 -6.55
CA TRP A 51 -11.32 -26.71 -7.25
C TRP A 51 -11.83 -27.98 -6.54
N ASP A 52 -13.03 -28.42 -6.89
CA ASP A 52 -13.68 -29.58 -6.24
C ASP A 52 -13.33 -30.93 -6.89
N GLN A 53 -12.27 -30.99 -7.71
CA GLN A 53 -11.86 -32.22 -8.41
C GLN A 53 -10.75 -32.96 -7.64
N PRO A 54 -10.62 -34.29 -7.81
CA PRO A 54 -9.53 -35.05 -7.24
C PRO A 54 -8.15 -34.53 -7.68
N LEU A 55 -7.19 -34.49 -6.76
CA LEU A 55 -5.80 -34.12 -7.05
C LEU A 55 -5.17 -35.12 -8.01
N ARG A 56 -4.46 -34.63 -9.03
CA ARG A 56 -3.72 -35.50 -9.95
C ARG A 56 -2.45 -36.06 -9.32
N PHE A 57 -1.65 -35.21 -8.69
CA PHE A 57 -0.54 -35.60 -7.82
C PHE A 57 -0.86 -35.21 -6.37
N ASP A 58 -0.97 -36.20 -5.48
CA ASP A 58 -1.39 -36.01 -4.09
C ASP A 58 -0.24 -36.06 -3.08
N THR A 59 1.02 -36.19 -3.53
CA THR A 59 2.21 -36.18 -2.67
C THR A 59 2.27 -34.96 -1.76
N ASN A 60 1.82 -33.80 -2.25
CA ASN A 60 1.81 -32.54 -1.51
C ASN A 60 0.40 -32.17 -0.99
N ARG A 61 -0.54 -33.12 -0.90
CA ARG A 61 -1.94 -32.87 -0.50
C ARG A 61 -2.04 -32.01 0.76
N ARG A 62 -1.30 -32.39 1.82
CA ARG A 62 -1.31 -31.66 3.09
C ARG A 62 -0.88 -30.20 2.94
N LEU A 63 0.15 -29.94 2.12
CA LEU A 63 0.57 -28.57 1.82
C LEU A 63 -0.55 -27.78 1.14
N PHE A 64 -1.24 -28.37 0.16
CA PHE A 64 -2.33 -27.70 -0.55
C PHE A 64 -3.51 -27.39 0.37
N GLU A 65 -3.90 -28.34 1.22
CA GLU A 65 -4.99 -28.16 2.20
C GLU A 65 -4.63 -27.10 3.25
N ASP A 66 -3.39 -27.10 3.76
CA ASP A 66 -2.91 -26.11 4.73
C ASP A 66 -2.88 -24.70 4.11
N GLU A 67 -2.39 -24.55 2.87
CA GLU A 67 -2.36 -23.27 2.14
C GLU A 67 -3.76 -22.78 1.74
N GLU A 68 -4.67 -23.68 1.42
CA GLU A 68 -6.07 -23.35 1.16
C GLU A 68 -6.77 -22.82 2.42
N GLN A 69 -6.58 -23.47 3.57
CA GLN A 69 -7.10 -23.00 4.84
C GLN A 69 -6.50 -21.65 5.25
N ASP A 70 -5.21 -21.44 5.01
CA ASP A 70 -4.55 -20.14 5.21
C ASP A 70 -5.19 -19.05 4.34
N LEU A 71 -5.43 -19.33 3.06
CA LEU A 71 -6.09 -18.39 2.15
C LEU A 71 -7.51 -18.07 2.64
N PHE A 72 -8.30 -19.07 3.01
CA PHE A 72 -9.66 -18.85 3.51
C PHE A 72 -9.68 -18.05 4.81
N ARG A 73 -8.77 -18.32 5.74
CA ARG A 73 -8.65 -17.53 6.98
C ARG A 73 -8.32 -16.07 6.67
N ASP A 74 -7.40 -15.82 5.76
CA ASP A 74 -7.07 -14.45 5.34
C ASP A 74 -8.26 -13.76 4.68
N LEU A 75 -8.95 -14.42 3.74
CA LEU A 75 -10.17 -13.90 3.09
C LEU A 75 -11.29 -13.60 4.10
N GLN A 76 -11.53 -14.50 5.05
CA GLN A 76 -12.51 -14.30 6.12
C GLN A 76 -12.15 -13.15 7.06
N SER A 77 -10.85 -12.84 7.22
CA SER A 77 -10.39 -11.70 8.02
C SER A 77 -10.57 -10.34 7.32
N LEU A 78 -10.74 -10.33 6.00
CA LEU A 78 -10.81 -9.10 5.19
C LEU A 78 -11.86 -8.09 5.66
N PRO A 79 -13.11 -8.47 6.03
CA PRO A 79 -14.11 -7.50 6.48
C PRO A 79 -13.69 -6.79 7.78
N ARG A 80 -13.11 -7.54 8.73
CA ARG A 80 -12.60 -6.98 9.99
C ARG A 80 -11.43 -6.02 9.73
N ASN A 81 -10.51 -6.44 8.87
CA ASN A 81 -9.34 -5.63 8.49
C ASN A 81 -9.73 -4.44 7.60
N ALA A 82 -10.83 -4.50 6.85
CA ALA A 82 -11.32 -3.39 6.02
C ALA A 82 -11.77 -2.21 6.87
N THR A 83 -12.39 -2.45 8.02
CA THR A 83 -12.83 -1.36 8.91
C THR A 83 -11.65 -0.60 9.50
N LEU A 84 -10.63 -1.32 10.01
CA LEU A 84 -9.40 -0.71 10.51
C LEU A 84 -8.64 0.03 9.40
N ARG A 85 -8.58 -0.52 8.18
CA ARG A 85 -7.97 0.16 7.03
C ARG A 85 -8.71 1.43 6.66
N LYS A 86 -10.05 1.39 6.57
CA LYS A 86 -10.88 2.59 6.31
C LYS A 86 -10.66 3.67 7.36
N LEU A 87 -10.54 3.28 8.63
CA LEU A 87 -10.20 4.19 9.72
C LEU A 87 -8.81 4.83 9.51
N ASN A 88 -7.79 4.03 9.20
CA ASN A 88 -6.44 4.54 8.94
C ASN A 88 -6.39 5.48 7.73
N ASP A 89 -7.10 5.16 6.64
CA ASP A 89 -7.19 6.01 5.46
C ASP A 89 -7.92 7.33 5.77
N LEU A 90 -8.96 7.29 6.60
CA LEU A 90 -9.66 8.48 7.07
C LEU A 90 -8.74 9.36 7.94
N ILE A 91 -7.96 8.76 8.85
CA ILE A 91 -6.99 9.48 9.68
C ILE A 91 -5.94 10.17 8.80
N LYS A 92 -5.35 9.45 7.83
CA LYS A 92 -4.39 10.01 6.87
C LYS A 92 -5.00 11.19 6.11
N ARG A 93 -6.23 11.03 5.60
CA ARG A 93 -6.93 12.06 4.85
C ARG A 93 -7.28 13.28 5.70
N ALA A 94 -7.74 13.08 6.93
CA ALA A 94 -8.05 14.17 7.86
C ALA A 94 -6.78 14.98 8.18
N ARG A 95 -5.65 14.28 8.35
CA ARG A 95 -4.37 14.93 8.58
C ARG A 95 -3.91 15.76 7.38
N LEU A 96 -3.93 15.17 6.18
CA LEU A 96 -3.60 15.89 4.95
C LEU A 96 -4.49 17.12 4.74
N ALA A 97 -5.79 16.99 4.97
CA ALA A 97 -6.74 18.10 4.87
C ALA A 97 -6.42 19.23 5.88
N LYS A 98 -6.06 18.87 7.12
CA LYS A 98 -5.63 19.83 8.14
C LYS A 98 -4.35 20.56 7.73
N VAL A 99 -3.34 19.85 7.24
CA VAL A 99 -2.09 20.47 6.73
C VAL A 99 -2.39 21.41 5.57
N HIS A 100 -3.22 20.97 4.62
CA HIS A 100 -3.61 21.79 3.47
C HIS A 100 -4.33 23.07 3.91
N ALA A 101 -5.22 22.99 4.91
CA ALA A 101 -5.88 24.16 5.47
C ALA A 101 -4.89 25.16 6.08
N TYR A 102 -3.86 24.70 6.80
CA TYR A 102 -2.82 25.59 7.32
C TYR A 102 -1.99 26.25 6.21
N ILE A 103 -1.63 25.50 5.17
CA ILE A 103 -0.88 26.04 4.02
C ILE A 103 -1.68 27.16 3.38
N ILE A 104 -2.96 26.92 3.04
CA ILE A 104 -3.81 27.92 2.42
C ILE A 104 -4.04 29.12 3.34
N SER A 105 -4.23 28.89 4.64
CA SER A 105 -4.37 29.96 5.62
C SER A 105 -3.12 30.84 5.72
N SER A 106 -1.93 30.22 5.71
CA SER A 106 -0.65 30.94 5.74
C SER A 106 -0.44 31.76 4.47
N LEU A 107 -0.62 31.14 3.30
CA LEU A 107 -0.55 31.83 2.01
C LEU A 107 -1.54 32.99 1.92
N ARG A 108 -2.77 32.81 2.42
CA ARG A 108 -3.79 33.87 2.42
C ARG A 108 -3.40 35.04 3.31
N LYS A 109 -2.74 34.79 4.44
CA LYS A 109 -2.27 35.83 5.38
C LYS A 109 -1.23 36.74 4.74
N ASP A 110 -0.37 36.18 3.89
CA ASP A 110 0.73 36.92 3.24
C ASP A 110 0.34 37.56 1.89
N MET A 111 -0.87 37.32 1.40
CA MET A 111 -1.37 37.87 0.14
C MET A 111 -1.87 39.32 0.30
N PRO A 112 -1.46 40.25 -0.59
CA PRO A 112 -1.91 41.64 -0.52
C PRO A 112 -3.38 41.79 -0.97
N ALA A 113 -4.11 42.70 -0.32
CA ALA A 113 -5.54 42.91 -0.58
C ALA A 113 -5.84 43.59 -1.93
N MET A 114 -5.01 44.57 -2.34
CA MET A 114 -5.32 45.45 -3.48
C MET A 114 -4.38 45.26 -4.69
N PHE A 115 -3.07 45.41 -4.55
CA PHE A 115 -2.13 45.39 -5.69
C PHE A 115 -0.97 44.39 -5.47
N GLY A 116 -0.31 43.97 -6.56
CA GLY A 116 0.87 43.10 -6.50
C GLY A 116 0.60 41.61 -6.25
N LYS A 117 -0.66 41.17 -6.37
CA LYS A 117 -1.09 39.78 -6.10
C LYS A 117 -0.31 38.74 -6.89
N ASP A 118 -0.11 38.96 -8.19
CA ASP A 118 0.60 37.99 -9.04
C ASP A 118 2.09 37.90 -8.74
N GLY A 119 2.72 39.03 -8.39
CA GLY A 119 4.10 39.08 -7.94
C GLY A 119 4.28 38.31 -6.63
N LYS A 120 3.45 38.63 -5.62
CA LYS A 120 3.50 37.96 -4.32
C LYS A 120 3.17 36.47 -4.41
N LYS A 121 2.20 36.09 -5.25
CA LYS A 121 1.89 34.67 -5.52
C LYS A 121 3.11 33.92 -6.03
N LYS A 122 3.83 34.46 -7.03
CA LYS A 122 5.06 33.84 -7.56
C LYS A 122 6.16 33.73 -6.50
N GLU A 123 6.30 34.74 -5.65
CA GLU A 123 7.24 34.74 -4.52
C GLU A 123 6.88 33.66 -3.50
N LEU A 124 5.62 33.58 -3.07
CA LEU A 124 5.13 32.59 -2.10
C LEU A 124 5.25 31.15 -2.62
N ILE A 125 4.99 30.92 -3.91
CA ILE A 125 5.17 29.61 -4.53
C ILE A 125 6.67 29.23 -4.55
N LYS A 126 7.57 30.17 -4.87
CA LYS A 126 9.02 29.93 -4.83
C LYS A 126 9.52 29.66 -3.41
N GLY A 127 8.90 30.29 -2.40
CA GLY A 127 9.24 30.15 -0.98
C GLY A 127 8.44 29.08 -0.23
N LEU A 128 7.69 28.21 -0.92
CA LEU A 128 6.74 27.30 -0.29
C LEU A 128 7.37 26.36 0.74
N ASN A 129 8.60 25.91 0.51
CA ASN A 129 9.35 25.07 1.46
C ASN A 129 9.57 25.76 2.81
N ALA A 130 9.87 27.06 2.81
CA ALA A 130 10.04 27.81 4.07
C ALA A 130 8.70 27.93 4.82
N ILE A 131 7.58 28.05 4.10
CA ILE A 131 6.24 28.05 4.68
C ILE A 131 5.94 26.67 5.30
N TYR A 132 6.33 25.57 4.66
CA TYR A 132 6.17 24.23 5.22
C TYR A 132 6.96 24.07 6.52
N GLU A 133 8.23 24.45 6.54
CA GLU A 133 9.08 24.40 7.75
C GLU A 133 8.55 25.27 8.89
N GLN A 134 7.95 26.42 8.56
CA GLN A 134 7.30 27.28 9.55
C GLN A 134 6.05 26.59 10.13
N ILE A 135 5.14 26.12 9.28
CA ILE A 135 3.92 25.42 9.72
C ILE A 135 4.28 24.17 10.53
N GLN A 136 5.31 23.44 10.12
CA GLN A 136 5.80 22.26 10.81
C GLN A 136 6.19 22.56 12.26
N ARG A 137 6.94 23.65 12.48
CA ARG A 137 7.37 24.09 13.81
C ARG A 137 6.23 24.64 14.65
N GLU A 138 5.39 25.49 14.07
CA GLU A 138 4.28 26.15 14.79
C GLU A 138 3.18 25.17 15.20
N GLN A 139 2.84 24.21 14.34
CA GLN A 139 1.72 23.30 14.53
C GLN A 139 2.17 21.89 14.98
N GLN A 140 3.48 21.66 15.15
CA GLN A 140 4.09 20.38 15.53
C GLN A 140 3.65 19.22 14.63
N ILE A 141 3.71 19.44 13.31
CA ILE A 141 3.28 18.48 12.30
C ILE A 141 4.49 17.66 11.82
N SER A 142 4.29 16.39 11.45
CA SER A 142 5.38 15.58 10.89
C SER A 142 5.68 15.99 9.45
N PRO A 143 6.95 15.98 9.00
CA PRO A 143 7.29 16.24 7.59
C PRO A 143 6.51 15.37 6.61
N GLY A 144 6.25 14.10 6.97
CA GLY A 144 5.55 13.14 6.11
C GLY A 144 4.05 13.42 5.93
N ASP A 145 3.49 14.41 6.63
CA ASP A 145 2.10 14.82 6.49
C ASP A 145 1.90 15.94 5.46
N PHE A 146 3.00 16.54 4.98
CA PHE A 146 2.98 17.56 3.93
C PHE A 146 2.85 16.92 2.54
N PRO A 147 2.16 17.57 1.60
CA PRO A 147 2.13 17.15 0.22
C PRO A 147 3.48 17.41 -0.47
N ASP A 148 3.74 16.65 -1.55
CA ASP A 148 4.92 16.81 -2.42
C ASP A 148 4.98 18.18 -3.12
#